data_AF-A0A7J3DPT9-F1
#
_entry.id   AF-A0A7J3DPT9-F1
#
_cell.length_a   1.000
_cell.length_b   1.000
_cell.length_c   1.000
_cell.angle_alpha   90.00
_cell.angle_beta   90.00
_cell.angle_gamma   90.00
#
_symmetry.space_group_name_H-M   'P 1'
#
loop_
_entity.id
_entity.type
_entity.pdbx_description
1 polymer ?
#
loop_
_entity_poly.entity_id
_entity_poly.type
_entity_poly.pdbx_seq_one_letter_code
_entity_poly.pdbx_strand_id
1 'polypeptide(L)'
;MLDEIYTPAIFEDVDYCIRAKYAGFKIIYNGRSKLIHYEAKTIKNVNDLDRFFYTQRNELLLYFRYYPFISKLKELLKTFLRAIITKKDSSLPISAKNLKINLNVCNRSIAILKALFATLIKATRIPKTQLK
;
A
#
# COMPACT_ATOMS: atom_id res chain seq x y z
N MET A 1 12.56 -11.44 9.29
CA MET A 1 11.78 -10.47 10.08
C MET A 1 11.11 -9.43 9.17
N LEU A 2 9.94 -8.93 9.56
CA LEU A 2 9.23 -7.82 8.89
C LEU A 2 10.01 -6.51 9.06
N ASP A 3 9.89 -5.60 8.09
CA ASP A 3 10.63 -4.34 8.11
C ASP A 3 9.81 -3.24 8.80
N GLU A 4 10.35 -2.67 9.88
CA GLU A 4 9.68 -1.65 10.70
C GLU A 4 9.43 -0.33 9.95
N ILE A 5 10.04 -0.14 8.78
CA ILE A 5 9.75 1.02 7.92
C ILE A 5 8.25 1.13 7.58
N TYR A 6 7.53 0.01 7.60
CA TYR A 6 6.09 -0.12 7.33
C TYR A 6 5.18 0.11 8.54
N THR A 7 5.71 0.37 9.73
CA THR A 7 4.94 0.61 10.97
C THR A 7 3.82 1.67 10.78
N PRO A 8 2.58 1.42 11.25
CA PRO A 8 2.19 0.33 12.15
C PRO A 8 1.76 -0.98 11.47
N ALA A 9 1.40 -0.96 10.19
CA ALA A 9 0.96 -2.11 9.40
C ALA A 9 0.82 -1.72 7.92
N ILE A 10 0.42 -2.68 7.09
CA ILE A 10 0.14 -2.62 5.65
C ILE A 10 1.43 -2.66 4.79
N PHE A 11 1.54 -3.67 3.92
CA PHE A 11 2.63 -3.95 2.98
C PHE A 11 3.94 -4.50 3.58
N GLU A 12 4.06 -4.65 4.89
CA GLU A 12 5.21 -5.30 5.54
C GLU A 12 5.36 -6.77 5.16
N ASP A 13 4.23 -7.44 4.94
CA ASP A 13 4.12 -8.82 4.50
C ASP A 13 4.50 -8.98 3.02
N VAL A 14 4.06 -8.04 2.18
CA VAL A 14 4.43 -7.98 0.75
C VAL A 14 5.93 -7.74 0.59
N ASP A 15 6.49 -6.77 1.32
CA ASP A 15 7.94 -6.52 1.36
C ASP A 15 8.70 -7.78 1.78
N TYR A 16 8.23 -8.46 2.84
CA TYR A 16 8.86 -9.69 3.31
C TYR A 16 8.86 -10.79 2.23
N CYS A 17 7.74 -10.98 1.53
CA CYS A 17 7.63 -11.95 0.44
C CYS A 17 8.58 -11.61 -0.73
N ILE A 18 8.71 -10.33 -1.09
CA ILE A 18 9.64 -9.89 -2.13
C ILE A 18 11.09 -10.16 -1.71
N ARG A 19 11.47 -9.82 -0.47
CA ARG A 19 12.82 -10.10 0.06
C ARG A 19 13.13 -11.59 0.12
N ALA A 20 12.17 -12.41 0.57
CA ALA A 20 12.31 -13.86 0.58
C ALA A 20 12.54 -14.40 -0.84
N LYS A 21 11.78 -13.92 -1.83
CA LYS A 21 11.97 -14.29 -3.24
C LYS A 21 13.38 -13.90 -3.75
N TYR A 22 13.86 -12.71 -3.43
CA TYR A 22 15.22 -12.28 -3.80
C TYR A 22 16.34 -13.05 -3.10
N ALA A 23 16.07 -13.59 -1.91
CA ALA A 23 16.99 -14.50 -1.22
C ALA A 23 16.90 -15.95 -1.75
N GLY A 24 16.15 -16.21 -2.82
CA GLY A 24 16.04 -17.53 -3.46
C GLY A 24 14.96 -18.45 -2.87
N PHE A 25 14.14 -17.96 -1.92
CA PHE A 25 13.05 -18.74 -1.37
C PHE A 25 11.84 -18.78 -2.32
N LYS A 26 11.11 -19.89 -2.30
CA LYS A 26 9.84 -20.06 -3.03
C LYS A 26 8.66 -19.64 -2.14
N ILE A 27 7.74 -18.87 -2.70
CA ILE A 27 6.46 -18.53 -2.05
C ILE A 27 5.40 -19.50 -2.59
N ILE A 28 4.77 -20.28 -1.72
CA ILE A 28 3.83 -21.34 -2.08
C ILE A 28 2.48 -21.05 -1.45
N TYR A 29 1.42 -21.05 -2.27
CA TYR A 29 0.04 -21.10 -1.79
C TYR A 29 -0.44 -22.55 -1.74
N ASN A 30 -0.92 -23.00 -0.58
CA ASN A 30 -1.46 -24.35 -0.41
C ASN A 30 -2.98 -24.31 -0.21
N GLY A 31 -3.73 -24.61 -1.26
CA GLY A 31 -5.20 -24.61 -1.23
C GLY A 31 -5.84 -25.68 -0.31
N ARG A 32 -5.05 -26.62 0.23
CA ARG A 32 -5.52 -27.58 1.25
C ARG A 32 -5.46 -27.02 2.67
N SER A 33 -4.65 -25.98 2.90
CA SER A 33 -4.57 -25.31 4.20
C SER A 33 -5.68 -24.25 4.29
N LYS A 34 -6.45 -24.27 5.37
CA LYS A 34 -7.56 -23.33 5.60
C LYS A 34 -7.35 -22.58 6.90
N LEU A 35 -7.53 -21.26 6.84
CA LEU A 35 -7.53 -20.36 7.99
C LEU A 35 -8.71 -19.41 7.84
N ILE A 36 -9.41 -19.13 8.93
CA ILE A 36 -10.48 -18.12 8.97
C ILE A 36 -9.84 -16.80 9.37
N HIS A 37 -9.90 -15.80 8.48
CA HIS A 37 -9.41 -14.45 8.74
C HIS A 37 -10.60 -13.49 8.89
N TYR A 38 -10.70 -12.86 10.06
CA TYR A 38 -11.68 -11.79 10.30
C TYR A 38 -11.11 -10.46 9.82
N GLU A 39 -11.39 -10.13 8.56
CA GLU A 39 -10.84 -8.94 7.91
C GLU A 39 -11.05 -7.66 8.72
N ALA A 40 -10.03 -6.81 8.73
CA ALA A 40 -10.03 -5.47 9.33
C ALA A 40 -10.34 -5.40 10.84
N LYS A 41 -10.42 -6.52 11.57
CA LYS A 41 -10.75 -6.53 13.01
C LYS A 41 -9.77 -5.68 13.83
N THR A 42 -8.47 -5.78 13.55
CA THR A 42 -7.40 -5.03 14.25
C THR A 42 -7.37 -3.55 13.86
N ILE A 43 -7.81 -3.21 12.66
CA ILE A 43 -7.73 -1.85 12.09
C ILE A 43 -9.09 -1.13 12.21
N LYS A 44 -10.11 -1.77 12.79
CA LYS A 44 -11.48 -1.24 12.85
C LYS A 44 -11.58 0.13 13.54
N ASN A 45 -10.72 0.38 14.51
CA ASN A 45 -10.71 1.63 15.29
C ASN A 45 -9.72 2.68 14.73
N VAL A 46 -8.97 2.36 13.67
CA VAL A 46 -8.11 3.33 13.00
C VAL A 46 -9.00 4.22 12.14
N ASN A 47 -8.84 5.54 12.27
CA ASN A 47 -9.62 6.46 11.46
C ASN A 47 -9.31 6.29 9.95
N ASP A 48 -10.28 6.61 9.10
CA ASP A 48 -10.16 6.39 7.65
C ASP A 48 -8.98 7.16 7.04
N LEU A 49 -8.69 8.36 7.54
CA LEU A 49 -7.66 9.22 6.99
C LEU A 49 -6.25 8.70 7.31
N ASP A 50 -6.02 8.20 8.52
CA ASP A 50 -4.77 7.57 8.95
C ASP A 50 -4.57 6.25 8.23
N ARG A 51 -5.62 5.42 8.14
CA ARG A 51 -5.57 4.19 7.35
C ARG A 51 -5.21 4.50 5.90
N PHE A 52 -5.83 5.53 5.31
CA PHE A 52 -5.53 5.99 3.97
C PHE A 52 -4.07 6.46 3.85
N PHE A 53 -3.61 7.32 4.77
CA PHE A 53 -2.24 7.80 4.83
C PHE A 53 -1.22 6.66 4.89
N TYR A 54 -1.36 5.73 5.84
CA TYR A 54 -0.43 4.60 6.00
C TYR A 54 -0.43 3.70 4.77
N THR A 55 -1.61 3.43 4.20
CA THR A 55 -1.72 2.64 2.97
C THR A 55 -0.96 3.31 1.82
N GLN A 56 -1.19 4.59 1.56
CA GLN A 56 -0.54 5.28 0.44
C GLN A 56 0.96 5.42 0.66
N ARG A 57 1.41 5.77 1.87
CA ARG A 57 2.83 5.86 2.22
C ARG A 57 3.54 4.54 2.01
N ASN A 58 2.97 3.45 2.49
CA ASN A 58 3.60 2.13 2.45
C ASN A 58 3.60 1.52 1.05
N GLU A 59 2.53 1.71 0.28
CA GLU A 59 2.48 1.30 -1.14
C GLU A 59 3.55 2.06 -1.95
N LEU A 60 3.66 3.38 -1.77
CA LEU A 60 4.68 4.18 -2.43
C LEU A 60 6.10 3.74 -2.02
N LEU A 61 6.35 3.47 -0.74
CA LEU A 61 7.63 2.91 -0.28
C LEU A 61 7.99 1.62 -1.00
N LEU A 62 7.05 0.68 -1.10
CA LEU A 62 7.23 -0.58 -1.80
C LEU A 62 7.58 -0.37 -3.28
N TYR A 63 6.83 0.51 -3.96
CA TYR A 63 7.07 0.85 -5.37
C TYR A 63 8.43 1.50 -5.58
N PHE A 64 8.82 2.42 -4.70
CA PHE A 64 10.12 3.09 -4.77
C PHE A 64 11.28 2.12 -4.53
N ARG A 65 11.08 1.10 -3.67
CA ARG A 65 12.06 0.07 -3.33
C ARG A 65 12.30 -0.92 -4.46
N TYR A 66 11.24 -1.42 -5.09
CA TYR A 66 11.33 -2.63 -5.91
C TYR A 66 10.97 -2.46 -7.39
N TYR A 67 10.25 -1.41 -7.76
CA TYR A 67 9.66 -1.30 -9.10
C TYR A 67 10.41 -0.29 -9.97
N PRO A 68 10.38 -0.42 -11.31
CA PRO A 68 11.03 0.52 -12.23
C PRO A 68 10.30 1.87 -12.26
N PHE A 69 10.98 2.90 -12.78
CA PHE A 69 10.50 4.29 -12.77
C PHE A 69 9.08 4.48 -13.34
N ILE A 70 8.76 3.84 -14.47
CA ILE A 70 7.43 3.92 -15.08
C ILE A 70 6.34 3.40 -14.14
N SER A 71 6.61 2.32 -13.41
CA SER A 71 5.67 1.78 -12.42
C SER A 71 5.49 2.74 -11.23
N LYS A 72 6.57 3.42 -10.81
CA LYS A 72 6.49 4.46 -9.77
C LYS A 72 5.60 5.62 -10.23
N LEU A 73 5.79 6.10 -11.46
CA LEU A 73 4.97 7.18 -12.02
C LEU A 73 3.49 6.80 -12.12
N LYS A 74 3.19 5.58 -12.59
CA LYS A 74 1.82 5.05 -12.63
C LYS A 74 1.20 4.97 -11.23
N GLU A 75 1.97 4.53 -10.23
CA GLU A 75 1.47 4.44 -8.86
C GLU A 75 1.24 5.81 -8.23
N LEU A 76 2.09 6.79 -8.53
CA LEU A 76 1.87 8.18 -8.12
C LEU A 76 0.53 8.71 -8.67
N LEU A 77 0.29 8.56 -9.98
CA LEU A 77 -0.97 8.99 -10.61
C LEU A 77 -2.18 8.29 -9.98
N LYS A 78 -2.09 6.97 -9.78
CA LYS A 78 -3.13 6.16 -9.13
C LYS A 78 -3.41 6.60 -7.69
N THR A 79 -2.36 6.94 -6.94
CA THR A 79 -2.47 7.45 -5.57
C THR A 79 -3.26 8.76 -5.53
N PHE A 80 -2.98 9.71 -6.43
CA PHE A 80 -3.77 10.95 -6.55
C PHE A 80 -5.22 10.70 -6.97
N LEU A 81 -5.47 9.79 -7.90
CA LEU A 81 -6.85 9.42 -8.29
C LEU A 81 -7.65 8.83 -7.12
N ARG A 82 -7.01 8.05 -6.24
CA ARG A 82 -7.64 7.50 -5.02
C ARG A 82 -7.99 8.58 -3.98
N ALA A 83 -7.45 9.79 -4.07
CA ALA A 83 -7.88 10.92 -3.24
C ALA A 83 -9.30 11.36 -3.60
N ILE A 84 -9.59 11.34 -4.90
CA ILE A 84 -10.79 11.91 -5.51
C ILE A 84 -11.90 10.86 -5.56
N ILE A 85 -11.57 9.63 -5.96
CA ILE A 85 -12.55 8.60 -6.28
C ILE A 85 -12.49 7.49 -5.24
N THR A 86 -13.67 7.08 -4.77
CA THR A 86 -13.84 5.91 -3.89
C THR A 86 -14.99 5.02 -4.36
N LYS A 87 -14.97 3.76 -3.93
CA LYS A 87 -16.09 2.84 -4.17
C LYS A 87 -17.27 3.20 -3.25
N LYS A 88 -18.50 3.08 -3.75
CA LYS A 88 -19.72 3.18 -2.92
C LYS A 88 -19.83 1.97 -2.01
N ASP A 89 -19.65 0.79 -2.59
CA ASP A 89 -19.60 -0.49 -1.89
C ASP A 89 -18.22 -1.15 -2.11
N SER A 90 -17.52 -1.43 -1.01
CA SER A 90 -16.20 -2.05 -1.02
C SER A 90 -16.21 -3.51 -1.48
N SER A 91 -17.33 -4.22 -1.37
CA SER A 91 -17.47 -5.64 -1.76
C SER A 91 -17.66 -5.84 -3.27
N LEU A 92 -18.23 -4.85 -3.96
CA LEU A 92 -18.53 -4.92 -5.39
C LEU A 92 -17.32 -4.55 -6.25
N PRO A 93 -17.17 -5.04 -7.49
CA PRO A 93 -16.06 -4.64 -8.37
C PRO A 93 -16.09 -3.15 -8.72
N ILE A 94 -14.98 -2.65 -9.28
CA ILE A 94 -14.89 -1.30 -9.81
C ILE A 94 -15.80 -1.21 -11.04
N SER A 95 -16.78 -0.30 -11.01
CA SER A 95 -17.67 0.01 -12.13
C SER A 95 -18.12 1.46 -12.01
N ALA A 96 -18.47 2.11 -13.14
CA ALA A 96 -18.91 3.51 -13.13
C ALA A 96 -20.06 3.78 -12.14
N LYS A 97 -20.97 2.81 -12.00
CA LYS A 97 -22.10 2.88 -11.06
C LYS A 97 -21.66 2.80 -9.58
N ASN A 98 -20.58 2.07 -9.31
CA ASN A 98 -20.02 1.85 -7.97
C ASN A 98 -18.93 2.88 -7.59
N LEU A 99 -18.69 3.92 -8.40
CA LEU A 99 -17.76 4.99 -8.06
C LEU A 99 -18.50 6.21 -7.50
N LYS A 100 -17.89 6.88 -6.53
CA LYS A 100 -18.31 8.19 -6.01
C LYS A 100 -17.12 9.11 -5.80
N ILE A 101 -17.36 10.41 -5.91
CA ILE A 101 -16.40 11.42 -5.49
C ILE A 101 -16.35 11.41 -3.95
N ASN A 102 -15.15 11.44 -3.40
CA ASN A 102 -14.94 11.49 -1.96
C ASN A 102 -15.17 12.92 -1.45
N LEU A 103 -15.99 13.12 -0.42
CA LEU A 103 -16.21 14.46 0.14
C LEU A 103 -14.95 15.02 0.85
N ASN A 104 -14.04 14.14 1.27
CA ASN A 104 -12.79 14.48 1.96
C ASN A 104 -11.59 14.63 1.00
N VAL A 105 -11.79 15.02 -0.27
CA VAL A 105 -10.70 15.14 -1.26
C VAL A 105 -9.54 15.98 -0.71
N CYS A 106 -9.83 17.16 -0.13
CA CYS A 106 -8.78 18.05 0.38
C CYS A 106 -7.91 17.37 1.45
N ASN A 107 -8.54 16.73 2.44
CA ASN A 107 -7.83 16.04 3.51
C ASN A 107 -7.02 14.85 2.98
N ARG A 108 -7.57 14.09 2.03
CA ARG A 108 -6.88 12.96 1.39
C ARG A 108 -5.72 13.42 0.51
N SER A 109 -5.86 14.53 -0.21
CA SER A 109 -4.77 15.13 -0.98
C SER A 109 -3.62 15.56 -0.07
N ILE A 110 -3.92 16.21 1.07
CA ILE A 110 -2.91 16.56 2.07
C ILE A 110 -2.24 15.28 2.62
N ALA A 111 -3.01 14.23 2.91
CA ALA A 111 -2.47 12.96 3.36
C ALA A 111 -1.53 12.32 2.33
N ILE A 112 -1.86 12.38 1.03
CA ILE A 112 -0.97 11.90 -0.05
C ILE A 112 0.32 12.70 -0.11
N LEU A 113 0.24 14.03 -0.01
CA LEU A 113 1.44 14.89 -0.01
C LEU A 113 2.35 14.61 1.19
N LYS A 114 1.75 14.32 2.36
CA LYS A 114 2.50 13.83 3.53
C LYS A 114 3.09 12.44 3.26
N ALA A 115 2.36 11.54 2.62
CA ALA A 115 2.75 10.16 2.33
C ALA A 115 3.94 10.07 1.35
N LEU A 116 3.79 10.60 0.13
CA LEU A 116 4.60 11.75 -0.27
C LEU A 116 6.03 11.89 0.22
N PHE A 117 6.16 13.01 0.92
CA PHE A 117 7.34 13.46 1.62
C PHE A 117 7.93 12.41 2.57
N ALA A 118 7.09 11.71 3.35
CA ALA A 118 7.55 10.67 4.26
C ALA A 118 8.22 9.50 3.51
N THR A 119 7.69 9.14 2.34
CA THR A 119 8.26 8.11 1.46
C THR A 119 9.63 8.55 0.97
N LEU A 120 9.78 9.79 0.50
CA LEU A 120 11.05 10.30 0.00
C LEU A 120 12.13 10.31 1.08
N ILE A 121 11.80 10.76 2.30
CA ILE A 121 12.74 10.71 3.45
C ILE A 121 13.17 9.27 3.71
N LYS A 122 12.22 8.35 3.82
CA LYS A 122 12.48 6.94 4.13
C LYS A 122 13.19 6.21 2.98
N ALA A 123 12.92 6.56 1.73
CA ALA A 123 13.51 5.96 0.55
C ALA A 123 15.02 6.18 0.46
N THR A 124 15.55 7.26 1.03
CA THR A 124 17.00 7.47 1.13
C THR A 124 17.70 6.42 2.00
N ARG A 125 16.97 5.77 2.90
CA ARG A 125 17.48 4.74 3.82
C ARG A 125 17.28 3.32 3.29
N ILE A 126 16.66 3.17 2.12
CA ILE A 126 16.44 1.87 1.51
C ILE A 126 17.79 1.39 0.95
N PRO A 127 18.37 0.29 1.48
CA PRO A 127 19.53 -0.29 0.83
C PRO A 127 19.14 -0.66 -0.59
N LYS A 128 19.94 -0.24 -1.57
CA LYS A 128 19.83 -0.68 -2.96
C LYS A 128 20.16 -2.17 -3.00
N THR A 129 19.24 -3.02 -2.54
CA THR A 129 19.34 -4.46 -2.71
C THR A 129 19.40 -4.69 -4.20
N GLN A 130 20.54 -5.22 -4.64
CA GLN A 130 20.88 -5.36 -6.04
C GLN A 130 19.78 -6.15 -6.74
N LEU A 131 19.06 -5.45 -7.62
CA LEU A 131 18.30 -6.07 -8.69
C LEU A 131 19.33 -6.81 -9.55
N LYS A 132 19.56 -8.09 -9.24
CA LYS A 132 20.22 -9.01 -10.16
C LYS A 132 19.24 -9.39 -11.26
#